data_AF-A0A8S3Z5Q1-F1
#
_entry.id   AF-A0A8S3Z5Q1-F1
#
_cell.length_a   1.000
_cell.length_b   1.000
_cell.length_c   1.000
_cell.angle_alpha   90.00
_cell.angle_beta   90.00
_cell.angle_gamma   90.00
#
_symmetry.space_group_name_H-M   'P 1'
#
loop_
_entity.id
_entity.type
_entity.pdbx_description
1 polymer ?
#
loop_
_entity_poly.entity_id
_entity_poly.type
_entity_poly.pdbx_seq_one_letter_code
_entity_poly.pdbx_strand_id
1 'polypeptide(L)'
;MAIPALNMIMLPSNRRQCSRSHVRHQTSSGQYGFCRTMVSSFVSWTASMTLLISSVVLTQYSRSGSGVAALSCAACDPTLCPDTSDCTGGLVLDICRCCQVCARTENQRCGGMFGILGKCDGHLHCFISPVDGRPITGDEEGICK
;
A
#
# COMPACT_ATOMS: atom_id res chain seq x y z
N MET A 1 11.21 -42.74 -45.57
CA MET A 1 12.24 -42.40 -44.57
C MET A 1 11.51 -42.07 -43.27
N ALA A 2 11.98 -42.63 -42.17
CA ALA A 2 11.21 -42.89 -40.94
C ALA A 2 10.80 -41.64 -40.13
N ILE A 3 9.69 -41.78 -39.40
CA ILE A 3 9.30 -41.00 -38.21
C ILE A 3 9.84 -41.78 -36.99
N PRO A 4 10.35 -41.14 -35.91
CA PRO A 4 9.50 -40.86 -34.73
C PRO A 4 9.91 -39.54 -34.01
N ALA A 5 9.03 -38.73 -33.40
CA ALA A 5 8.22 -38.94 -32.20
C ALA A 5 8.99 -39.38 -30.95
N LEU A 6 8.68 -38.75 -29.81
CA LEU A 6 9.12 -38.99 -28.43
C LEU A 6 10.49 -38.36 -28.05
N ASN A 7 10.66 -37.74 -26.89
CA ASN A 7 10.20 -38.25 -25.62
C ASN A 7 10.09 -37.16 -24.53
N MET A 8 8.90 -37.06 -23.95
CA MET A 8 8.65 -36.56 -22.60
C MET A 8 9.38 -37.48 -21.63
N ILE A 9 10.24 -36.90 -20.78
CA ILE A 9 10.89 -37.64 -19.71
C ILE A 9 9.94 -37.63 -18.51
N MET A 10 9.06 -38.63 -18.43
CA MET A 10 8.65 -39.18 -17.14
C MET A 10 9.62 -40.29 -16.78
N LEU A 11 9.95 -40.44 -15.49
CA LEU A 11 10.04 -41.72 -14.75
C LEU A 11 10.47 -41.45 -13.29
N PRO A 12 10.19 -42.38 -12.35
CA PRO A 12 9.36 -42.09 -11.17
C PRO A 12 9.93 -42.75 -9.90
N SER A 13 9.03 -43.13 -8.97
CA SER A 13 9.16 -44.29 -8.06
C SER A 13 9.89 -44.02 -6.73
N ASN A 14 9.47 -44.45 -5.55
CA ASN A 14 8.31 -45.17 -5.00
C ASN A 14 8.65 -45.43 -3.51
N ARG A 15 7.64 -45.85 -2.75
CA ARG A 15 7.64 -46.49 -1.42
C ARG A 15 7.62 -45.56 -0.21
N ARG A 16 6.49 -45.51 0.49
CA ARG A 16 5.92 -46.53 1.41
C ARG A 16 6.83 -46.73 2.63
N GLN A 17 6.45 -46.10 3.74
CA GLN A 17 6.39 -46.83 5.01
C GLN A 17 5.18 -46.34 5.80
N CYS A 18 4.13 -47.18 5.82
CA CYS A 18 3.24 -47.23 6.97
C CYS A 18 4.05 -47.68 8.18
N SER A 19 3.91 -47.01 9.32
CA SER A 19 4.09 -47.71 10.59
C SER A 19 2.87 -47.47 11.48
N ARG A 20 2.17 -48.59 11.65
CA ARG A 20 1.02 -48.82 12.49
C ARG A 20 1.56 -49.04 13.90
N SER A 21 1.17 -48.24 14.87
CA SER A 21 1.28 -48.64 16.28
C SER A 21 0.03 -48.19 17.03
N HIS A 22 -0.67 -49.24 17.43
CA HIS A 22 -1.95 -49.31 18.09
C HIS A 22 -1.80 -48.87 19.56
N VAL A 23 -2.79 -48.12 20.05
CA VAL A 23 -3.30 -48.16 21.43
C VAL A 23 -2.32 -47.86 22.58
N ARG A 24 -2.56 -46.72 23.23
CA ARG A 24 -2.87 -46.74 24.68
C ARG A 24 -3.74 -45.53 25.07
N HIS A 25 -5.03 -45.79 25.23
CA HIS A 25 -5.82 -45.09 26.25
C HIS A 25 -5.27 -45.55 27.60
N GLN A 26 -4.58 -44.68 28.32
CA GLN A 26 -4.42 -44.80 29.76
C GLN A 26 -4.75 -43.44 30.37
N THR A 27 -6.00 -43.34 30.82
CA THR A 27 -6.39 -42.56 31.99
C THR A 27 -5.59 -43.06 33.18
N SER A 28 -4.74 -42.21 33.76
CA SER A 28 -4.34 -42.34 35.16
C SER A 28 -4.20 -40.96 35.78
N SER A 29 -5.29 -40.55 36.42
CA SER A 29 -5.32 -39.76 37.65
C SER A 29 -4.17 -40.14 38.59
N GLY A 30 -3.34 -39.18 39.00
CA GLY A 30 -2.34 -39.43 40.02
C GLY A 30 -1.19 -38.43 40.05
N GLN A 31 -1.41 -37.33 40.76
CA GLN A 31 -0.39 -36.74 41.64
C GLN A 31 0.94 -36.31 41.01
N TYR A 32 0.93 -35.12 40.42
CA TYR A 32 2.10 -34.22 40.47
C TYR A 32 1.67 -32.90 41.10
N GLY A 33 1.42 -32.94 42.41
CA GLY A 33 1.28 -31.76 43.28
C GLY A 33 2.59 -31.00 43.48
N PHE A 34 3.39 -30.85 42.41
CA PHE A 34 4.73 -30.24 42.46
C PHE A 34 5.09 -29.35 41.26
N CYS A 35 4.14 -29.08 40.36
CA CYS A 35 4.30 -28.01 39.35
C CYS A 35 3.09 -27.07 39.31
N ARG A 36 2.33 -26.97 40.42
CA ARG A 36 1.20 -26.04 40.51
C ARG A 36 1.65 -24.57 40.57
N THR A 37 2.83 -24.29 41.13
CA THR A 37 3.38 -22.94 41.28
C THR A 37 4.07 -22.39 40.04
N MET A 38 4.71 -23.24 39.22
CA MET A 38 5.25 -22.77 37.93
C MET A 38 4.13 -22.59 36.91
N VAL A 39 3.16 -23.51 36.83
CA VAL A 39 2.01 -23.38 35.92
C VAL A 39 1.12 -22.21 36.32
N SER A 40 0.89 -21.94 37.61
CA SER A 40 0.09 -20.78 38.05
C SER A 40 0.77 -19.45 37.74
N SER A 41 2.10 -19.37 37.85
CA SER A 41 2.87 -18.15 37.56
C SER A 41 2.90 -17.89 36.06
N PHE A 42 3.09 -18.93 35.24
CA PHE A 42 3.00 -18.84 33.78
C PHE A 42 1.59 -18.50 33.29
N VAL A 43 0.54 -19.10 33.86
CA VAL A 43 -0.86 -18.81 33.50
C VAL A 43 -1.30 -17.41 33.95
N SER A 44 -0.79 -16.92 35.09
CA SER A 44 -1.05 -15.55 35.54
C SER A 44 -0.34 -14.52 34.66
N TRP A 45 0.86 -14.84 34.17
CA TRP A 45 1.59 -13.99 33.23
C TRP A 45 0.94 -13.97 31.84
N THR A 46 0.48 -15.12 31.32
CA THR A 46 -0.22 -15.14 30.03
C THR A 46 -1.57 -14.45 30.10
N ALA A 47 -2.34 -14.61 31.19
CA ALA A 47 -3.60 -13.91 31.39
C ALA A 47 -3.43 -12.38 31.51
N SER A 48 -2.35 -11.93 32.18
CA SER A 48 -2.02 -10.50 32.27
C SER A 48 -1.59 -9.94 30.92
N MET A 49 -0.80 -10.70 30.16
CA MET A 49 -0.36 -10.31 28.82
C MET A 49 -1.50 -10.31 27.79
N THR A 50 -2.45 -11.24 27.84
CA THR A 50 -3.60 -11.24 26.93
C THR A 50 -4.55 -10.07 27.19
N LEU A 51 -4.73 -9.64 28.44
CA LEU A 51 -5.50 -8.44 28.77
C LEU A 51 -4.84 -7.17 28.26
N LEU A 52 -3.51 -7.04 28.39
CA LEU A 52 -2.75 -5.91 27.85
C LEU A 52 -2.72 -5.91 26.32
N ILE A 53 -2.55 -7.07 25.69
CA ILE A 53 -2.59 -7.18 24.23
C ILE A 53 -4.00 -6.86 23.73
N SER A 54 -5.06 -7.30 24.40
CA SER A 54 -6.44 -6.99 24.00
C SER A 54 -6.77 -5.50 24.12
N SER A 55 -6.31 -4.82 25.18
CA SER A 55 -6.52 -3.37 25.32
C SER A 55 -5.72 -2.55 24.30
N VAL A 56 -4.49 -2.97 23.99
CA VAL A 56 -3.69 -2.38 22.89
C VAL A 56 -4.34 -2.67 21.53
N VAL A 57 -4.85 -3.87 21.32
CA VAL A 57 -5.49 -4.27 20.06
C VAL A 57 -6.82 -3.53 19.85
N LEU A 58 -7.65 -3.34 20.90
CA LEU A 58 -8.86 -2.50 20.84
C LEU A 58 -8.55 -1.04 20.50
N THR A 59 -7.47 -0.49 21.07
CA THR A 59 -7.05 0.90 20.79
C THR A 59 -6.49 1.07 19.38
N GLN A 60 -5.86 0.03 18.81
CA GLN A 60 -5.34 0.04 17.44
C GLN A 60 -6.43 -0.20 16.37
N TYR A 61 -7.45 -1.01 16.65
CA TYR A 61 -8.57 -1.24 15.71
C TYR A 61 -9.43 0.01 15.46
N SER A 62 -9.42 0.97 16.39
CA SER A 62 -10.13 2.24 16.23
C SER A 62 -9.40 3.22 15.30
N ARG A 63 -8.13 2.96 14.98
CA ARG A 63 -7.41 3.70 13.94
C ARG A 63 -7.78 3.12 12.57
N SER A 64 -9.05 3.27 12.23
CA SER A 64 -9.56 3.06 10.89
C SER A 64 -8.68 3.89 9.95
N GLY A 65 -7.93 3.20 9.09
CA GLY A 65 -7.09 3.87 8.11
C GLY A 65 -7.98 4.78 7.27
N SER A 66 -7.69 6.08 7.27
CA SER A 66 -8.21 7.00 6.28
C SER A 66 -7.82 6.43 4.92
N GLY A 67 -8.77 5.77 4.25
CA GLY A 67 -8.61 5.41 2.85
C GLY A 67 -8.38 6.70 2.10
N VAL A 68 -7.14 7.00 1.77
CA VAL A 68 -6.83 8.05 0.82
C VAL A 68 -7.44 7.54 -0.48
N ALA A 69 -8.55 8.16 -0.90
CA ALA A 69 -9.05 8.04 -2.26
C ALA A 69 -8.00 8.69 -3.16
N ALA A 70 -6.89 7.98 -3.39
CA ALA A 70 -5.62 8.58 -3.75
C ALA A 70 -5.57 9.10 -5.20
N LEU A 71 -6.60 8.85 -6.02
CA LEU A 71 -6.59 9.20 -7.45
C LEU A 71 -7.94 9.67 -8.00
N SER A 72 -8.90 10.05 -7.16
CA SER A 72 -10.19 10.58 -7.64
C SER A 72 -10.49 11.93 -7.02
N CYS A 73 -10.88 12.89 -7.85
CA CYS A 73 -11.32 14.19 -7.39
C CYS A 73 -12.58 14.07 -6.52
N ALA A 74 -12.62 14.84 -5.44
CA ALA A 74 -13.84 15.02 -4.66
C ALA A 74 -14.90 15.77 -5.49
N ALA A 75 -16.14 15.76 -5.01
CA ALA A 75 -17.16 16.64 -5.55
C ALA A 75 -16.68 18.09 -5.47
N CYS A 76 -16.83 18.84 -6.56
CA CYS A 76 -16.38 20.22 -6.64
C CYS A 76 -17.23 21.10 -5.71
N ASP A 77 -16.57 21.78 -4.79
CA ASP A 77 -17.16 22.82 -3.94
C ASP A 77 -16.40 24.13 -4.16
N PRO A 78 -17.00 25.11 -4.88
CA PRO A 78 -16.33 26.37 -5.20
C PRO A 78 -16.09 27.24 -3.97
N THR A 79 -16.76 27.00 -2.85
CA THR A 79 -16.56 27.78 -1.61
C THR A 79 -15.24 27.46 -0.92
N LEU A 80 -14.62 26.33 -1.26
CA LEU A 80 -13.31 25.90 -0.75
C LEU A 80 -12.14 26.38 -1.62
N CYS A 81 -12.40 27.09 -2.73
CA CYS A 81 -11.36 27.54 -3.63
C CYS A 81 -10.52 28.67 -3.03
N PRO A 82 -9.20 28.71 -3.33
CA PRO A 82 -8.34 29.80 -2.90
C PRO A 82 -8.70 31.11 -3.59
N ASP A 83 -8.38 32.23 -2.94
CA ASP A 83 -8.46 33.54 -3.56
C ASP A 83 -7.41 33.68 -4.67
N THR A 84 -7.79 34.30 -5.79
CA THR A 84 -6.97 34.42 -7.00
C THR A 84 -6.80 35.86 -7.47
N SER A 85 -7.07 36.84 -6.60
CA SER A 85 -6.96 38.26 -6.92
C SER A 85 -5.54 38.73 -7.25
N ASP A 86 -4.51 38.10 -6.64
CA ASP A 86 -3.10 38.53 -6.75
C ASP A 86 -2.23 37.57 -7.58
N CYS A 87 -2.74 37.05 -8.70
CA CYS A 87 -1.93 36.20 -9.59
C CYS A 87 -1.02 37.04 -10.50
N THR A 88 0.28 36.74 -10.51
CA THR A 88 1.24 37.37 -11.46
C THR A 88 1.01 36.91 -12.90
N GLY A 89 0.56 35.66 -13.09
CA GLY A 89 0.15 35.11 -14.38
C GLY A 89 -1.38 35.06 -14.52
N GLY A 90 -1.84 34.45 -15.60
CA GLY A 90 -3.25 34.16 -15.82
C GLY A 90 -3.85 33.17 -14.82
N LEU A 91 -5.15 32.89 -15.00
CA LEU A 91 -5.88 31.90 -14.22
C LEU A 91 -6.05 30.62 -15.01
N VAL A 92 -5.75 29.50 -14.36
CA VAL A 92 -5.92 28.15 -14.90
C VAL A 92 -6.73 27.31 -13.95
N LEU A 93 -7.37 26.26 -14.48
CA LEU A 93 -8.04 25.29 -13.65
C LEU A 93 -7.03 24.38 -12.94
N ASP A 94 -7.34 24.02 -11.70
CA ASP A 94 -6.61 23.00 -10.96
C ASP A 94 -6.71 21.61 -11.63
N ILE A 95 -6.00 20.62 -11.08
CA ILE A 95 -6.01 19.24 -11.57
C ILE A 95 -7.43 18.65 -11.65
N CYS A 96 -8.27 18.96 -10.66
CA CYS A 96 -9.64 18.48 -10.59
C CYS A 96 -10.64 19.29 -11.40
N ARG A 97 -10.18 20.36 -12.06
CA ARG A 97 -10.98 21.30 -12.84
C ARG A 97 -12.13 21.94 -12.07
N CYS A 98 -11.94 22.15 -10.77
CA CYS A 98 -12.93 22.78 -9.90
C CYS A 98 -12.60 24.26 -9.66
N CYS A 99 -11.38 24.54 -9.21
CA CYS A 99 -10.97 25.88 -8.81
C CYS A 99 -10.12 26.55 -9.89
N GLN A 100 -10.30 27.85 -10.05
CA GLN A 100 -9.29 28.68 -10.69
C GLN A 100 -8.13 28.89 -9.72
N VAL A 101 -6.91 28.73 -10.22
CA VAL A 101 -5.66 28.91 -9.49
C VAL A 101 -4.69 29.70 -10.36
N CYS A 102 -3.69 30.33 -9.74
CA CYS A 102 -2.68 31.06 -10.48
C CYS A 102 -1.89 30.12 -11.41
N ALA A 103 -1.73 30.54 -12.65
CA ALA A 103 -0.90 29.84 -13.61
C ALA A 103 0.60 30.02 -13.30
N ARG A 104 1.39 29.03 -13.72
CA ARG A 104 2.85 29.08 -13.62
C ARG A 104 3.41 29.99 -14.71
N THR A 105 4.28 30.91 -14.32
CA THR A 105 4.93 31.88 -15.22
C THR A 105 6.23 31.32 -15.81
N GLU A 106 6.88 32.09 -16.68
CA GLU A 106 8.13 31.69 -17.34
C GLU A 106 9.17 31.19 -16.34
N ASN A 107 9.89 30.14 -16.71
CA ASN A 107 10.93 29.47 -15.90
C ASN A 107 10.44 28.82 -14.59
N GLN A 108 9.13 28.76 -14.32
CA GLN A 108 8.59 28.00 -13.19
C GLN A 108 8.41 26.52 -13.52
N ARG A 109 8.39 25.70 -12.47
CA ARG A 109 8.15 24.26 -12.55
C ARG A 109 6.70 23.96 -12.87
N CYS A 110 6.46 22.93 -13.68
CA CYS A 110 5.14 22.50 -14.11
C CYS A 110 5.08 20.98 -14.30
N GLY A 111 3.87 20.43 -14.44
CA GLY A 111 3.66 18.99 -14.63
C GLY A 111 3.86 18.19 -13.34
N GLY A 112 4.72 17.18 -13.37
CA GLY A 112 4.88 16.21 -12.29
C GLY A 112 3.75 15.20 -12.25
N MET A 113 3.86 14.19 -11.39
CA MET A 113 2.84 13.16 -11.21
C MET A 113 1.47 13.80 -10.91
N PHE A 114 0.47 13.45 -11.72
CA PHE A 114 -0.88 14.06 -11.70
C PHE A 114 -0.95 15.56 -12.01
N GLY A 115 0.15 16.23 -12.38
CA GLY A 115 0.14 17.69 -12.60
C GLY A 115 0.20 18.50 -11.30
N ILE A 116 0.68 17.92 -10.19
CA ILE A 116 0.75 18.59 -8.88
C ILE A 116 1.64 19.84 -8.86
N LEU A 117 2.59 19.96 -9.81
CA LEU A 117 3.44 21.14 -9.91
C LEU A 117 2.70 22.32 -10.55
N GLY A 118 1.54 22.07 -11.14
CA GLY A 118 0.66 23.08 -11.72
C GLY A 118 0.79 23.20 -13.23
N LYS A 119 0.00 24.11 -13.78
CA LYS A 119 -0.14 24.36 -15.22
C LYS A 119 0.42 25.73 -15.58
N CYS A 120 1.11 25.81 -16.71
CA CYS A 120 1.64 27.06 -17.23
C CYS A 120 0.53 28.02 -17.68
N ASP A 121 0.86 29.31 -17.72
CA ASP A 121 0.01 30.36 -18.27
C ASP A 121 -0.35 30.08 -19.74
N GLY A 122 -1.43 30.67 -20.25
CA GLY A 122 -2.02 30.34 -21.54
C GLY A 122 -1.09 30.49 -22.75
N HIS A 123 -0.03 31.29 -22.63
CA HIS A 123 0.96 31.52 -23.68
C HIS A 123 2.23 30.65 -23.52
N LEU A 124 2.31 29.83 -22.47
CA LEU A 124 3.47 29.03 -22.11
C LEU A 124 3.15 27.53 -22.18
N HIS A 125 4.16 26.74 -22.52
CA HIS A 125 4.06 25.29 -22.57
C HIS A 125 4.96 24.65 -21.52
N CYS A 126 4.51 23.51 -20.96
CA CYS A 126 5.31 22.76 -20.01
C CYS A 126 6.31 21.86 -20.74
N PHE A 127 7.59 22.24 -20.72
CA PHE A 127 8.65 21.48 -21.38
C PHE A 127 9.29 20.49 -20.41
N ILE A 128 9.04 19.20 -20.65
CA ILE A 128 9.64 18.09 -19.90
C ILE A 128 10.97 17.73 -20.57
N SER A 129 12.05 17.68 -19.78
CA SER A 129 13.35 17.22 -20.25
C SER A 129 13.53 15.74 -19.84
N PRO A 130 13.60 14.80 -20.78
CA PRO A 130 13.76 13.39 -20.46
C PRO A 130 15.13 13.17 -19.79
N VAL A 131 15.10 12.57 -18.60
CA VAL A 131 16.30 12.15 -17.88
C VAL A 131 16.62 10.72 -18.34
N ASP A 132 17.72 10.56 -19.07
CA ASP A 132 18.41 9.29 -19.37
C ASP A 132 17.57 8.18 -20.03
N GLY A 133 17.24 8.33 -21.31
CA GLY A 133 16.82 7.22 -22.17
C GLY A 133 15.53 6.49 -21.76
N ARG A 134 14.81 6.97 -20.75
CA ARG A 134 13.52 6.44 -20.31
C ARG A 134 12.39 7.05 -21.15
N PRO A 135 11.31 6.29 -21.40
CA PRO A 135 10.10 6.85 -22.01
C PRO A 135 9.45 7.87 -21.07
N ILE A 136 8.87 8.93 -21.64
CA ILE A 136 8.10 9.94 -20.89
C ILE A 136 6.77 9.30 -20.44
N THR A 137 6.53 9.21 -19.14
CA THR A 137 5.30 8.64 -18.57
C THR A 137 4.24 9.69 -18.25
N GLY A 138 4.60 10.98 -18.27
CA GLY A 138 3.73 12.10 -17.91
C GLY A 138 3.79 12.48 -16.43
N ASP A 139 4.66 11.83 -15.66
CA ASP A 139 4.89 12.10 -14.23
C ASP A 139 6.11 13.01 -14.00
N GLU A 140 6.78 13.39 -15.07
CA GLU A 140 7.99 14.17 -15.04
C GLU A 140 7.72 15.65 -14.78
N GLU A 141 8.65 16.28 -14.07
CA GLU A 141 8.71 17.73 -13.91
C GLU A 141 9.22 18.40 -15.20
N GLY A 142 8.57 19.50 -15.57
CA GLY A 142 8.99 20.37 -16.66
C GLY A 142 9.15 21.82 -16.23
N ILE A 143 9.48 22.67 -17.19
CA ILE A 143 9.62 24.12 -17.02
C ILE A 143 8.73 24.85 -18.03
N CYS A 144 8.03 25.91 -17.58
CA CYS A 144 7.22 26.76 -18.46
C CYS A 144 8.12 27.64 -19.34
N LYS A 145 7.94 27.56 -20.66
CA LYS A 145 8.60 28.39 -21.67
C LYS A 145 7.67 28.70 -22.83
#